data_AF-A0A7K9BZ94-F1
#
_entry.id   AF-A0A7K9BZ94-F1
#
_cell.length_a   1.000
_cell.length_b   1.000
_cell.length_c   1.000
_cell.angle_alpha   90.00
_cell.angle_beta   90.00
_cell.angle_gamma   90.00
#
_symmetry.space_group_name_H-M   'P 1'
#
loop_
_entity.id
_entity.type
_entity.pdbx_description
1 polymer ?
#
loop_
_entity_poly.entity_id
_entity_poly.type
_entity_poly.pdbx_seq_one_letter_code
_entity_poly.pdbx_strand_id
1 'polypeptide(L)'
;LLVSKDLGKHLLEVEDLLQQQSLLEADISAQAERVQALNIAALKFSELEGEGRTPGGGGWGGDGGFLTPPGGLSPPSSSASPLPPSSLPHPLEELQGLAASRRRDLEASRQLWALLEELEEAESWMREQEQLLLASSSSSSSSSSSLGELGGGRKAQLQRALQRAERLQQAAAAGGAGCGGGSSVAGRLRRRLREVRQRWKGLEELRGQRQRSLRRGQALRQLQAEAQELGAWLQDLYRLASSDDFGHDDHSSLALLRRHQSLLQQLEKQRGALTGLREQVASVSASFSSTPTLSASPGAGLQGQEAVVEVQVRVVEVEQLFGEVVEVALLRQQWLQDALAVYQMFGQVHACEVWLEEKEQWLQAMELPQQLDEAEVVQHRFESLDQEMNSVMGRILDVNQEVQQLLDGGHPSSEEVRACQDHLNSR
;
A
#
# COMPACT_ATOMS: atom_id res chain seq x y z
N LEU A 1 46.87 -33.49 18.82
CA LEU A 1 46.11 -32.55 17.95
C LEU A 1 44.78 -33.16 17.50
N LEU A 2 44.75 -34.36 16.92
CA LEU A 2 43.51 -35.00 16.43
C LEU A 2 42.41 -35.22 17.51
N VAL A 3 42.80 -35.35 18.79
CA VAL A 3 41.87 -35.56 19.93
C VAL A 3 41.44 -34.23 20.59
N SER A 4 41.92 -33.07 20.12
CA SER A 4 41.56 -31.78 20.72
C SER A 4 40.06 -31.49 20.54
N LYS A 5 39.40 -30.98 21.59
CA LYS A 5 37.98 -30.59 21.56
C LYS A 5 37.77 -29.15 21.08
N ASP A 6 38.84 -28.41 20.78
CA ASP A 6 38.71 -27.06 20.22
C ASP A 6 38.23 -27.11 18.78
N LEU A 7 37.06 -26.50 18.57
CA LEU A 7 36.39 -26.35 17.27
C LEU A 7 36.33 -24.87 16.83
N GLY A 8 37.09 -24.00 17.50
CA GLY A 8 37.14 -22.55 17.30
C GLY A 8 35.92 -21.80 17.87
N LYS A 9 36.11 -20.51 18.16
CA LYS A 9 35.15 -19.63 18.85
C LYS A 9 34.58 -18.54 17.93
N HIS A 10 35.01 -18.47 16.68
CA HIS A 10 34.47 -17.61 15.62
C HIS A 10 34.93 -18.14 14.25
N LEU A 11 34.33 -17.63 13.16
CA LEU A 11 34.55 -18.16 11.80
C LEU A 11 36.03 -18.22 11.41
N LEU A 12 36.77 -17.13 11.60
CA LEU A 12 38.20 -17.03 11.28
C LEU A 12 39.05 -18.10 12.02
N GLU A 13 38.80 -18.32 13.32
CA GLU A 13 39.54 -19.32 14.10
C GLU A 13 39.22 -20.74 13.63
N VAL A 14 37.98 -20.99 13.17
CA VAL A 14 37.61 -22.30 12.60
C VAL A 14 38.27 -22.53 11.25
N GLU A 15 38.36 -21.49 10.42
CA GLU A 15 39.06 -21.55 9.13
C GLU A 15 40.56 -21.80 9.31
N ASP A 16 41.20 -21.14 10.27
CA ASP A 16 42.59 -21.39 10.66
C ASP A 16 42.78 -22.85 11.14
N LEU A 17 41.88 -23.35 11.99
CA LEU A 17 41.91 -24.73 12.48
C LEU A 17 41.67 -25.76 11.35
N LEU A 18 40.83 -25.45 10.38
CA LEU A 18 40.61 -26.28 9.19
C LEU A 18 41.85 -26.30 8.27
N GLN A 19 42.54 -25.17 8.15
CA GLN A 19 43.81 -25.09 7.42
C GLN A 19 44.91 -25.88 8.14
N GLN A 20 45.00 -25.82 9.46
CA GLN A 20 45.91 -26.67 10.23
C GLN A 20 45.54 -28.16 10.08
N GLN A 21 44.26 -28.49 10.06
CA GLN A 21 43.77 -29.85 9.88
C GLN A 21 44.06 -30.40 8.46
N SER A 22 44.02 -29.57 7.41
CA SER A 22 44.41 -29.99 6.05
C SER A 22 45.90 -30.30 5.94
N LEU A 23 46.76 -29.52 6.58
CA LEU A 23 48.19 -29.80 6.66
C LEU A 23 48.45 -31.12 7.40
N LEU A 24 47.80 -31.35 8.54
CA LEU A 24 47.93 -32.60 9.30
C LEU A 24 47.46 -33.83 8.50
N GLU A 25 46.39 -33.71 7.71
CA GLU A 25 45.93 -34.80 6.85
C GLU A 25 46.83 -35.07 5.65
N ALA A 26 47.44 -34.03 5.08
CA ALA A 26 48.48 -34.17 4.07
C ALA A 26 49.70 -34.93 4.63
N ASP A 27 50.10 -34.63 5.86
CA ASP A 27 51.19 -35.35 6.53
C ASP A 27 50.82 -36.82 6.82
N ILE A 28 49.60 -37.08 7.32
CA ILE A 28 49.11 -38.45 7.61
C ILE A 28 49.00 -39.27 6.32
N SER A 29 48.52 -38.68 5.23
CA SER A 29 48.43 -39.35 3.91
C SER A 29 49.81 -39.63 3.32
N ALA A 30 50.75 -38.68 3.38
CA ALA A 30 52.13 -38.91 2.95
C ALA A 30 52.81 -40.03 3.77
N GLN A 31 52.60 -40.06 5.08
CA GLN A 31 53.08 -41.15 5.94
C GLN A 31 52.41 -42.49 5.58
N ALA A 32 51.13 -42.47 5.20
CA ALA A 32 50.41 -43.66 4.78
C ALA A 32 50.97 -44.26 3.50
N GLU A 33 51.24 -43.43 2.49
CA GLU A 33 51.87 -43.84 1.25
C GLU A 33 53.27 -44.44 1.48
N ARG A 34 54.06 -43.83 2.37
CA ARG A 34 55.38 -44.34 2.76
C ARG A 34 55.29 -45.71 3.43
N VAL A 35 54.34 -45.89 4.34
CA VAL A 35 54.13 -47.17 5.04
C VAL A 35 53.60 -48.24 4.09
N GLN A 36 52.72 -47.90 3.15
CA GLN A 36 52.30 -48.82 2.09
C GLN A 36 53.46 -49.23 1.18
N ALA A 37 54.28 -48.27 0.74
CA ALA A 37 55.46 -48.54 -0.08
C ALA A 37 56.45 -49.47 0.64
N LEU A 38 56.68 -49.25 1.93
CA LEU A 38 57.50 -50.14 2.77
C LEU A 38 56.89 -51.52 2.92
N ASN A 39 55.57 -51.63 3.10
CA ASN A 39 54.87 -52.91 3.23
C ASN A 39 54.95 -53.72 1.91
N ILE A 40 54.78 -53.05 0.77
CA ILE A 40 54.96 -53.64 -0.57
C ILE A 40 56.41 -54.11 -0.77
N ALA A 41 57.39 -53.31 -0.36
CA ALA A 41 58.81 -53.68 -0.45
C ALA A 41 59.16 -54.87 0.46
N ALA A 42 58.61 -54.92 1.67
CA ALA A 42 58.79 -56.04 2.60
C ALA A 42 58.17 -57.34 2.08
N LEU A 43 56.98 -57.29 1.47
CA LEU A 43 56.35 -58.44 0.82
C LEU A 43 57.22 -59.00 -0.31
N LYS A 44 57.73 -58.12 -1.20
CA LYS A 44 58.67 -58.52 -2.27
C LYS A 44 59.95 -59.17 -1.72
N PHE A 45 60.47 -58.69 -0.59
CA PHE A 45 61.63 -59.29 0.09
C PHE A 45 61.31 -60.68 0.65
N SER A 46 60.12 -60.86 1.24
CA SER A 46 59.68 -62.15 1.77
C SER A 46 59.41 -63.21 0.69
N GLU A 47 58.99 -62.79 -0.50
CA GLU A 47 58.83 -63.67 -1.67
C GLU A 47 60.20 -64.14 -2.20
N LEU A 48 61.21 -63.26 -2.20
CA LEU A 48 62.58 -63.58 -2.63
C LEU A 48 63.34 -64.51 -1.67
N GLU A 49 63.08 -64.45 -0.36
CA GLU A 49 63.67 -65.40 0.61
C GLU A 49 63.05 -66.82 0.52
N GLY A 50 61.85 -66.96 -0.07
CA GLY A 50 61.18 -68.25 -0.27
C GLY A 50 61.73 -69.09 -1.43
N GLU A 51 62.40 -68.48 -2.41
CA GLU A 51 62.89 -69.17 -3.62
C GLU A 51 64.37 -69.61 -3.54
N GLY A 52 65.00 -69.52 -2.37
CA GLY A 52 66.45 -69.71 -2.20
C GLY A 52 66.91 -70.88 -1.34
N ARG A 53 66.37 -72.11 -1.43
CA ARG A 53 67.05 -73.31 -0.86
C ARG A 53 66.86 -74.64 -1.63
N THR A 54 67.93 -74.97 -2.38
CA THR A 54 68.51 -76.30 -2.74
C THR A 54 67.85 -77.08 -3.92
N PRO A 55 68.63 -77.83 -4.77
CA PRO A 55 69.39 -79.02 -4.35
C PRO A 55 70.74 -79.34 -5.07
N GLY A 56 71.52 -80.23 -4.44
CA GLY A 56 72.63 -81.03 -5.00
C GLY A 56 74.02 -80.55 -4.58
N GLY A 57 74.93 -81.30 -3.96
CA GLY A 57 75.08 -82.75 -3.74
C GLY A 57 76.52 -83.15 -4.08
N GLY A 58 77.33 -83.58 -3.10
CA GLY A 58 78.50 -84.45 -3.32
C GLY A 58 79.86 -84.05 -2.74
N GLY A 59 80.33 -84.85 -1.76
CA GLY A 59 81.74 -85.21 -1.44
C GLY A 59 82.66 -84.11 -0.90
N TRP A 60 83.50 -84.26 0.13
CA TRP A 60 84.27 -85.41 0.67
C TRP A 60 84.55 -85.16 2.16
N GLY A 61 84.50 -86.15 3.05
CA GLY A 61 85.68 -86.80 3.69
C GLY A 61 86.61 -85.78 4.39
N GLY A 62 86.90 -85.77 5.68
CA GLY A 62 86.84 -86.74 6.76
C GLY A 62 87.79 -86.24 7.87
N ASP A 63 87.47 -86.59 9.11
CA ASP A 63 88.30 -86.63 10.32
C ASP A 63 88.68 -85.37 11.14
N GLY A 64 88.40 -85.51 12.45
CA GLY A 64 88.81 -84.67 13.57
C GLY A 64 87.68 -83.76 14.07
N GLY A 65 86.84 -84.09 15.05
CA GLY A 65 87.11 -84.80 16.29
C GLY A 65 86.77 -83.88 17.47
N PHE A 66 85.51 -83.92 17.90
CA PHE A 66 84.98 -83.69 19.26
C PHE A 66 85.34 -82.35 19.97
N LEU A 67 84.38 -81.48 20.32
CA LEU A 67 83.50 -81.63 21.50
C LEU A 67 82.28 -80.67 21.39
N THR A 68 81.08 -81.21 21.60
CA THR A 68 79.82 -80.52 21.96
C THR A 68 79.54 -80.75 23.46
N PRO A 69 78.49 -80.23 24.16
CA PRO A 69 77.43 -79.22 23.89
C PRO A 69 77.26 -78.29 25.16
N PRO A 70 76.07 -77.81 25.66
CA PRO A 70 74.72 -77.64 25.11
C PRO A 70 74.02 -76.27 25.40
N GLY A 71 72.88 -76.07 24.75
CA GLY A 71 71.83 -75.09 25.12
C GLY A 71 71.49 -74.17 23.94
N GLY A 72 70.49 -74.42 23.09
CA GLY A 72 69.20 -75.07 23.34
C GLY A 72 68.12 -74.03 23.59
N LEU A 73 67.82 -73.17 22.61
CA LEU A 73 66.57 -72.41 22.53
C LEU A 73 66.09 -72.40 21.07
N SER A 74 64.94 -73.04 20.86
CA SER A 74 64.20 -73.11 19.61
C SER A 74 63.80 -71.71 19.09
N PRO A 75 63.75 -71.49 17.77
CA PRO A 75 63.17 -70.27 17.22
C PRO A 75 61.64 -70.30 17.39
N PRO A 76 60.98 -69.21 17.80
CA PRO A 76 59.53 -69.17 17.76
C PRO A 76 59.07 -69.12 16.30
N SER A 77 58.17 -70.04 15.96
CA SER A 77 57.38 -70.08 14.74
C SER A 77 56.62 -68.76 14.54
N SER A 78 57.08 -67.94 13.59
CA SER A 78 56.36 -66.77 13.09
C SER A 78 55.19 -67.22 12.21
N SER A 79 54.05 -67.56 12.81
CA SER A 79 52.78 -67.62 12.09
C SER A 79 52.21 -66.19 11.98
N ALA A 80 52.76 -65.39 11.08
CA ALA A 80 52.12 -64.17 10.60
C ALA A 80 51.77 -64.39 9.14
N SER A 81 50.50 -64.68 8.86
CA SER A 81 49.99 -64.67 7.49
C SER A 81 50.28 -63.31 6.85
N PRO A 82 50.81 -63.24 5.62
CA PRO A 82 50.97 -61.96 4.94
C PRO A 82 49.59 -61.35 4.70
N LEU A 83 49.37 -60.16 5.26
CA LEU A 83 48.20 -59.35 4.93
C LEU A 83 48.26 -58.98 3.43
N PRO A 84 47.11 -58.93 2.74
CA PRO A 84 47.08 -58.56 1.32
C PRO A 84 47.67 -57.15 1.13
N PRO A 85 48.29 -56.85 -0.03
CA PRO A 85 48.95 -55.56 -0.31
C PRO A 85 48.00 -54.35 -0.32
N SER A 86 46.70 -54.56 -0.12
CA SER A 86 45.64 -53.55 -0.13
C SER A 86 45.21 -53.04 1.25
N SER A 87 45.69 -53.62 2.37
CA SER A 87 45.30 -53.16 3.71
C SER A 87 46.36 -52.27 4.34
N LEU A 88 45.98 -51.04 4.69
CA LEU A 88 46.77 -50.16 5.56
C LEU A 88 46.91 -50.79 6.95
N PRO A 89 48.02 -50.55 7.68
CA PRO A 89 48.13 -51.01 9.06
C PRO A 89 47.07 -50.34 9.94
N HIS A 90 46.39 -51.14 10.77
CA HIS A 90 45.26 -50.73 11.64
C HIS A 90 45.44 -49.38 12.38
N PRO A 91 46.62 -49.03 12.95
CA PRO A 91 46.80 -47.75 13.64
C PRO A 91 46.74 -46.51 12.72
N LEU A 92 47.09 -46.68 11.45
CA LEU A 92 47.09 -45.61 10.46
C LEU A 92 45.68 -45.37 9.90
N GLU A 93 44.90 -46.45 9.75
CA GLU A 93 43.47 -46.38 9.42
C GLU A 93 42.67 -45.69 10.54
N GLU A 94 42.99 -45.98 11.80
CA GLU A 94 42.45 -45.26 12.96
C GLU A 94 42.80 -43.76 12.94
N LEU A 95 44.05 -43.40 12.63
CA LEU A 95 44.47 -42.00 12.54
C LEU A 95 43.76 -41.25 11.41
N GLN A 96 43.57 -41.90 10.25
CA GLN A 96 42.78 -41.36 9.14
C GLN A 96 41.30 -41.19 9.53
N GLY A 97 40.72 -42.17 10.24
CA GLY A 97 39.36 -42.09 10.76
C GLY A 97 39.16 -40.95 11.77
N LEU A 98 40.11 -40.77 12.68
CA LEU A 98 40.10 -39.68 13.66
C LEU A 98 40.28 -38.30 13.00
N ALA A 99 41.16 -38.20 11.99
CA ALA A 99 41.34 -36.97 11.22
C ALA A 99 40.08 -36.60 10.42
N ALA A 100 39.46 -37.57 9.74
CA ALA A 100 38.19 -37.37 9.03
C ALA A 100 37.04 -37.02 9.99
N SER A 101 37.01 -37.56 11.22
CA SER A 101 36.04 -37.15 12.24
C SER A 101 36.23 -35.70 12.67
N ARG A 102 37.47 -35.31 12.98
CA ARG A 102 37.81 -33.94 13.37
C ARG A 102 37.51 -32.92 12.28
N ARG A 103 37.80 -33.25 11.01
CA ARG A 103 37.43 -32.41 9.86
C ARG A 103 35.93 -32.19 9.78
N ARG A 104 35.12 -33.25 9.91
CA ARG A 104 33.66 -33.14 9.92
C ARG A 104 33.15 -32.22 11.03
N ASP A 105 33.72 -32.34 12.24
CA ASP A 105 33.35 -31.50 13.38
C ASP A 105 33.74 -30.02 13.17
N LEU A 106 34.92 -29.76 12.60
CA LEU A 106 35.38 -28.41 12.26
C LEU A 106 34.55 -27.80 11.11
N GLU A 107 34.19 -28.59 10.10
CA GLU A 107 33.30 -28.15 9.02
C GLU A 107 31.89 -27.82 9.54
N ALA A 108 31.36 -28.61 10.48
CA ALA A 108 30.09 -28.32 11.15
C ALA A 108 30.17 -27.03 11.98
N SER A 109 31.30 -26.80 12.68
CA SER A 109 31.57 -25.54 13.38
C SER A 109 31.63 -24.35 12.40
N ARG A 110 32.28 -24.50 11.24
CA ARG A 110 32.36 -23.47 10.20
C ARG A 110 30.99 -23.10 9.66
N GLN A 111 30.16 -24.10 9.36
CA GLN A 111 28.78 -23.90 8.89
C GLN A 111 27.93 -23.16 9.93
N LEU A 112 28.13 -23.44 11.22
CA LEU A 112 27.46 -22.74 12.30
C LEU A 112 27.89 -21.27 12.39
N TRP A 113 29.20 -20.98 12.37
CA TRP A 113 29.70 -19.62 12.46
C TRP A 113 29.32 -18.77 11.25
N ALA A 114 29.42 -19.32 10.03
CA ALA A 114 28.97 -18.63 8.82
C ALA A 114 27.47 -18.27 8.89
N LEU A 115 26.65 -19.16 9.44
CA LEU A 115 25.23 -18.89 9.62
C LEU A 115 24.96 -17.82 10.69
N LEU A 116 25.73 -17.79 11.78
CA LEU A 116 25.59 -16.77 12.81
C LEU A 116 25.95 -15.37 12.27
N GLU A 117 26.99 -15.28 11.44
CA GLU A 117 27.38 -14.05 10.74
C GLU A 117 26.30 -13.59 9.76
N GLU A 118 25.78 -14.48 8.91
CA GLU A 118 24.64 -14.18 8.02
C GLU A 118 23.41 -13.63 8.79
N LEU A 119 23.13 -14.17 9.98
CA LEU A 119 22.04 -13.69 10.84
C LEU A 119 22.35 -12.32 11.48
N GLU A 120 23.61 -12.05 11.81
CA GLU A 120 24.07 -10.74 12.31
C GLU A 120 24.03 -9.65 11.24
N GLU A 121 24.42 -9.98 10.00
CA GLU A 121 24.26 -9.10 8.84
C GLU A 121 22.77 -8.81 8.57
N ALA A 122 21.91 -9.82 8.69
CA ALA A 122 20.47 -9.63 8.58
C ALA A 122 19.95 -8.70 9.67
N GLU A 123 20.42 -8.86 10.91
CA GLU A 123 20.02 -7.98 12.00
C GLU A 123 20.51 -6.55 11.87
N SER A 124 21.78 -6.34 11.51
CA SER A 124 22.35 -4.99 11.29
C SER A 124 21.55 -4.25 10.23
N TRP A 125 21.29 -4.90 9.10
CA TRP A 125 20.41 -4.37 8.06
C TRP A 125 19.01 -4.03 8.61
N MET A 126 18.40 -4.91 9.43
CA MET A 126 17.11 -4.60 10.05
C MET A 126 17.19 -3.37 10.98
N ARG A 127 18.29 -3.18 11.74
CA ARG A 127 18.48 -1.99 12.60
C ARG A 127 18.54 -0.71 11.77
N GLU A 128 19.27 -0.75 10.67
CA GLU A 128 19.37 0.37 9.73
C GLU A 128 18.00 0.72 9.16
N GLN A 129 17.21 -0.28 8.75
CA GLN A 129 15.85 -0.03 8.24
C GLN A 129 14.92 0.52 9.31
N GLU A 130 14.99 0.02 10.56
CA GLU A 130 14.25 0.58 11.69
C GLU A 130 14.61 2.06 11.90
N GLN A 131 15.90 2.40 11.88
CA GLN A 131 16.36 3.79 12.02
C GLN A 131 15.87 4.68 10.89
N LEU A 132 15.90 4.21 9.64
CA LEU A 132 15.39 4.96 8.49
C LEU A 132 13.89 5.22 8.60
N LEU A 133 13.10 4.24 9.06
CA LEU A 133 11.66 4.40 9.27
C LEU A 133 11.33 5.38 10.40
N LEU A 134 12.17 5.45 11.43
CA LEU A 134 12.03 6.40 12.54
C LEU A 134 12.49 7.82 12.17
N ALA A 135 13.56 7.94 11.38
CA ALA A 135 14.13 9.22 10.96
C ALA A 135 13.31 9.90 9.84
N SER A 136 12.60 9.12 9.02
CA SER A 136 11.78 9.65 7.93
C SER A 136 10.60 10.47 8.47
N SER A 137 10.59 11.78 8.22
CA SER A 137 9.45 12.65 8.51
C SER A 137 8.20 12.22 7.73
N SER A 138 7.01 12.39 8.30
CA SER A 138 5.68 11.94 7.81
C SER A 138 5.29 12.40 6.39
N SER A 139 6.13 13.17 5.71
CA SER A 139 5.92 13.71 4.37
C SER A 139 6.75 13.07 3.26
N SER A 140 7.77 12.26 3.58
CA SER A 140 8.63 11.63 2.56
C SER A 140 8.00 10.34 2.00
N SER A 141 7.38 10.43 0.82
CA SER A 141 6.78 9.31 0.09
C SER A 141 7.82 8.46 -0.67
N SER A 142 8.90 9.08 -1.13
CA SER A 142 9.98 8.45 -1.92
C SER A 142 10.71 7.34 -1.17
N SER A 143 10.91 7.52 0.14
CA SER A 143 11.57 6.54 1.01
C SER A 143 10.71 5.28 1.26
N SER A 144 9.39 5.35 1.08
CA SER A 144 8.49 4.21 1.37
C SER A 144 8.43 3.19 0.23
N SER A 145 8.67 3.61 -1.01
CA SER A 145 8.61 2.72 -2.19
C SER A 145 9.90 1.89 -2.31
N SER A 146 11.06 2.52 -2.13
CA SER A 146 12.37 1.85 -2.16
C SER A 146 12.52 0.78 -1.06
N LEU A 147 11.97 1.04 0.13
CA LEU A 147 11.89 0.08 1.24
C LEU A 147 11.01 -1.15 0.92
N GLY A 148 10.02 -1.01 0.04
CA GLY A 148 9.11 -2.09 -0.34
C GLY A 148 9.71 -3.08 -1.32
N GLU A 149 10.42 -2.57 -2.33
CA GLU A 149 11.01 -3.38 -3.41
C GLU A 149 12.25 -4.17 -2.94
N LEU A 150 13.11 -3.56 -2.11
CA LEU A 150 14.28 -4.22 -1.52
C LEU A 150 13.90 -5.30 -0.47
N GLY A 151 12.72 -5.21 0.13
CA GLY A 151 12.28 -6.10 1.20
C GLY A 151 12.00 -7.54 0.77
N GLY A 152 11.59 -7.77 -0.49
CA GLY A 152 11.24 -9.11 -0.99
C GLY A 152 12.42 -10.08 -1.04
N GLY A 153 13.54 -9.62 -1.62
CA GLY A 153 14.77 -10.40 -1.70
C GLY A 153 15.39 -10.67 -0.33
N ARG A 154 15.45 -9.65 0.53
CA ARG A 154 16.00 -9.78 1.89
C ARG A 154 15.16 -10.70 2.77
N LYS A 155 13.82 -10.67 2.64
CA LYS A 155 12.90 -11.61 3.30
C LYS A 155 13.17 -13.06 2.90
N ALA A 156 13.35 -13.32 1.60
CA ALA A 156 13.64 -14.66 1.11
C ALA A 156 15.01 -15.17 1.60
N GLN A 157 16.03 -14.32 1.60
CA GLN A 157 17.35 -14.65 2.14
C GLN A 157 17.28 -14.98 3.63
N LEU A 158 16.58 -14.17 4.41
CA LEU A 158 16.38 -14.39 5.84
C LEU A 158 15.65 -15.71 6.12
N GLN A 159 14.59 -16.01 5.36
CA GLN A 159 13.84 -17.27 5.51
C GLN A 159 14.73 -18.49 5.26
N ARG A 160 15.59 -18.45 4.23
CA ARG A 160 16.56 -19.53 3.97
C ARG A 160 17.56 -19.69 5.10
N ALA A 161 18.10 -18.60 5.65
CA ALA A 161 19.00 -18.64 6.81
C ALA A 161 18.31 -19.21 8.06
N LEU A 162 17.08 -18.78 8.36
CA LEU A 162 16.29 -19.30 9.48
C LEU A 162 15.99 -20.80 9.34
N GLN A 163 15.64 -21.27 8.14
CA GLN A 163 15.40 -22.70 7.87
C GLN A 163 16.67 -23.54 8.07
N ARG A 164 17.84 -23.04 7.62
CA ARG A 164 19.13 -23.70 7.87
C ARG A 164 19.43 -23.77 9.37
N ALA A 165 19.22 -22.68 10.09
CA ALA A 165 19.42 -22.61 11.53
C ALA A 165 18.49 -23.55 12.31
N GLU A 166 17.24 -23.70 11.90
CA GLU A 166 16.31 -24.68 12.49
C GLU A 166 16.78 -26.12 12.29
N ARG A 167 17.23 -26.49 11.08
CA ARG A 167 17.75 -27.83 10.80
C ARG A 167 18.98 -28.15 11.64
N LEU A 168 19.92 -27.20 11.74
CA LEU A 168 21.12 -27.34 12.57
C LEU A 168 20.79 -27.40 14.07
N GLN A 169 19.82 -26.62 14.53
CA GLN A 169 19.33 -26.66 15.90
C GLN A 169 18.69 -28.02 16.24
N GLN A 170 17.89 -28.59 15.33
CA GLN A 170 17.27 -29.91 15.50
C GLN A 170 18.32 -31.03 15.50
N ALA A 171 19.29 -30.99 14.59
CA ALA A 171 20.40 -31.94 14.53
C ALA A 171 21.27 -31.88 15.81
N ALA A 172 21.59 -30.67 16.30
CA ALA A 172 22.34 -30.48 17.53
C ALA A 172 21.57 -30.94 18.78
N ALA A 173 20.24 -30.83 18.78
CA ALA A 173 19.39 -31.36 19.85
C ALA A 173 19.32 -32.89 19.84
N ALA A 174 19.26 -33.52 18.66
CA ALA A 174 19.23 -34.98 18.50
C ALA A 174 20.60 -35.63 18.82
N GLY A 175 21.70 -35.02 18.39
CA GLY A 175 23.07 -35.49 18.68
C GLY A 175 23.54 -35.21 20.11
N GLY A 176 22.80 -34.39 20.88
CA GLY A 176 23.18 -33.93 22.23
C GLY A 176 22.75 -34.83 23.39
N ALA A 177 22.08 -35.96 23.15
CA ALA A 177 21.57 -36.84 24.21
C ALA A 177 22.66 -37.52 25.07
N GLY A 178 23.95 -37.46 24.68
CA GLY A 178 25.07 -38.07 25.42
C GLY A 178 26.29 -37.19 25.70
N CYS A 179 26.36 -35.94 25.21
CA CYS A 179 27.53 -35.05 25.37
C CYS A 179 27.09 -33.58 25.51
N GLY A 180 27.46 -32.93 26.63
CA GLY A 180 26.98 -31.60 27.02
C GLY A 180 27.25 -30.43 26.05
N GLY A 181 28.10 -30.61 25.04
CA GLY A 181 28.42 -29.59 24.03
C GLY A 181 27.26 -29.28 23.06
N GLY A 182 26.52 -30.30 22.59
CA GLY A 182 25.44 -30.13 21.61
C GLY A 182 24.22 -29.35 22.16
N SER A 183 23.92 -29.54 23.45
CA SER A 183 22.81 -28.84 24.12
C SER A 183 23.06 -27.32 24.24
N SER A 184 24.32 -26.92 24.48
CA SER A 184 24.73 -25.51 24.56
C SER A 184 24.61 -24.79 23.21
N VAL A 185 25.07 -25.43 22.14
CA VAL A 185 24.98 -24.93 20.76
C VAL A 185 23.53 -24.80 20.31
N ALA A 186 22.72 -25.83 20.56
CA ALA A 186 21.28 -25.79 20.27
C ALA A 186 20.57 -24.67 21.05
N GLY A 187 20.98 -24.41 22.30
CA GLY A 187 20.47 -23.29 23.11
C GLY A 187 20.80 -21.91 22.56
N ARG A 188 22.05 -21.71 22.09
CA ARG A 188 22.49 -20.46 21.45
C ARG A 188 21.71 -20.19 20.16
N LEU A 189 21.62 -21.18 19.27
CA LEU A 189 20.86 -21.09 18.02
C LEU A 189 19.37 -20.80 18.28
N ARG A 190 18.75 -21.49 19.25
CA ARG A 190 17.35 -21.22 19.66
C ARG A 190 17.12 -19.77 20.06
N ARG A 191 18.03 -19.19 20.84
CA ARG A 191 17.93 -17.79 21.28
C ARG A 191 18.05 -16.85 20.10
N ARG A 192 19.06 -17.04 19.25
CA ARG A 192 19.31 -16.20 18.09
C ARG A 192 18.16 -16.23 17.09
N LEU A 193 17.64 -17.42 16.78
CA LEU A 193 16.45 -17.60 15.96
C LEU A 193 15.24 -16.82 16.49
N ARG A 194 15.06 -16.78 17.82
CA ARG A 194 13.96 -16.04 18.44
C ARG A 194 14.14 -14.53 18.29
N GLU A 195 15.33 -14.02 18.58
CA GLU A 195 15.67 -12.59 18.47
C GLU A 195 15.47 -12.07 17.04
N VAL A 196 16.05 -12.75 16.06
CA VAL A 196 15.95 -12.39 14.64
C VAL A 196 14.49 -12.39 14.18
N ARG A 197 13.70 -13.41 14.57
CA ARG A 197 12.26 -13.48 14.24
C ARG A 197 11.46 -12.35 14.88
N GLN A 198 11.74 -12.05 16.15
CA GLN A 198 11.06 -10.97 16.87
C GLN A 198 11.37 -9.62 16.23
N ARG A 199 12.63 -9.39 15.87
CA ARG A 199 13.06 -8.16 15.21
C ARG A 199 12.44 -8.00 13.82
N TRP A 200 12.43 -9.07 13.02
CA TRP A 200 11.76 -9.05 11.71
C TRP A 200 10.27 -8.73 11.82
N LYS A 201 9.56 -9.34 12.79
CA LYS A 201 8.16 -9.02 13.07
C LYS A 201 7.98 -7.55 13.48
N GLY A 202 8.83 -7.04 14.37
CA GLY A 202 8.81 -5.64 14.79
C GLY A 202 9.03 -4.67 13.63
N LEU A 203 9.96 -4.98 12.71
CA LEU A 203 10.18 -4.19 11.49
C LEU A 203 8.97 -4.22 10.56
N GLU A 204 8.34 -5.39 10.34
CA GLU A 204 7.11 -5.51 9.54
C GLU A 204 5.95 -4.69 10.15
N GLU A 205 5.81 -4.74 11.48
CA GLU A 205 4.83 -3.94 12.22
C GLU A 205 5.10 -2.44 12.10
N LEU A 206 6.35 -2.00 12.29
CA LEU A 206 6.76 -0.60 12.15
C LEU A 206 6.51 -0.08 10.74
N ARG A 207 6.90 -0.84 9.71
CA ARG A 207 6.61 -0.53 8.31
C ARG A 207 5.11 -0.40 8.07
N GLY A 208 4.32 -1.33 8.60
CA GLY A 208 2.86 -1.32 8.48
C GLY A 208 2.24 -0.10 9.17
N GLN A 209 2.70 0.25 10.37
CA GLN A 209 2.28 1.45 11.10
C GLN A 209 2.60 2.71 10.31
N ARG A 210 3.82 2.80 9.75
CA ARG A 210 4.26 3.92 8.93
C ARG A 210 3.42 4.07 7.68
N GLN A 211 3.16 2.98 6.96
CA GLN A 211 2.32 2.99 5.77
C GLN A 211 0.89 3.46 6.09
N ARG A 212 0.31 3.00 7.21
CA ARG A 212 -1.00 3.47 7.67
C ARG A 212 -0.98 4.97 8.00
N SER A 213 0.03 5.45 8.70
CA SER A 213 0.19 6.88 9.02
C SER A 213 0.31 7.74 7.75
N LEU A 214 1.12 7.32 6.78
CA LEU A 214 1.25 8.00 5.48
C LEU A 214 -0.08 8.06 4.73
N ARG A 215 -0.81 6.94 4.65
CA ARG A 215 -2.15 6.90 4.03
C ARG A 215 -3.14 7.85 4.70
N ARG A 216 -3.14 7.90 6.03
CA ARG A 216 -3.99 8.83 6.79
C ARG A 216 -3.62 10.29 6.52
N GLY A 217 -2.34 10.62 6.52
CA GLY A 217 -1.88 11.98 6.20
C GLY A 217 -2.18 12.38 4.76
N GLN A 218 -2.10 11.44 3.81
CA GLN A 218 -2.52 11.67 2.43
C GLN A 218 -4.03 11.91 2.32
N ALA A 219 -4.84 11.09 3.00
CA ALA A 219 -6.29 11.26 3.03
C ALA A 219 -6.69 12.63 3.59
N LEU A 220 -6.06 13.08 4.68
CA LEU A 220 -6.32 14.41 5.24
C LEU A 220 -6.00 15.54 4.26
N ARG A 221 -4.85 15.50 3.59
CA ARG A 221 -4.49 16.51 2.58
C ARG A 221 -5.47 16.51 1.40
N GLN A 222 -5.92 15.33 0.97
CA GLN A 222 -6.91 15.21 -0.09
C GLN A 222 -8.23 15.86 0.33
N LEU A 223 -8.75 15.52 1.52
CA LEU A 223 -9.99 16.10 2.05
C LEU A 223 -9.89 17.62 2.23
N GLN A 224 -8.74 18.11 2.68
CA GLN A 224 -8.49 19.55 2.81
C GLN A 224 -8.55 20.25 1.44
N ALA A 225 -7.94 19.67 0.40
CA ALA A 225 -7.98 20.22 -0.95
C ALA A 225 -9.40 20.20 -1.52
N GLU A 226 -10.14 19.10 -1.38
CA GLU A 226 -11.53 18.97 -1.81
C GLU A 226 -12.45 19.99 -1.12
N ALA A 227 -12.30 20.18 0.19
CA ALA A 227 -13.06 21.20 0.93
C ALA A 227 -12.75 22.62 0.45
N GLN A 228 -11.48 22.93 0.14
CA GLN A 228 -11.07 24.24 -0.37
C GLN A 228 -11.60 24.50 -1.78
N GLU A 229 -11.52 23.52 -2.68
CA GLU A 229 -12.04 23.62 -4.04
C GLU A 229 -13.55 23.83 -4.03
N LEU A 230 -14.28 23.05 -3.23
CA LEU A 230 -15.72 23.19 -3.09
C LEU A 230 -16.10 24.54 -2.46
N GLY A 231 -15.37 24.98 -1.45
CA GLY A 231 -15.56 26.30 -0.84
C GLY A 231 -15.37 27.45 -1.85
N ALA A 232 -14.32 27.39 -2.67
CA ALA A 232 -14.08 28.40 -3.72
C ALA A 232 -15.20 28.40 -4.77
N TRP A 233 -15.62 27.21 -5.21
CA TRP A 233 -16.75 27.06 -6.14
C TRP A 233 -18.05 27.63 -5.57
N LEU A 234 -18.33 27.40 -4.28
CA LEU A 234 -19.52 27.98 -3.61
C LEU A 234 -19.46 29.50 -3.51
N GLN A 235 -18.28 30.09 -3.27
CA GLN A 235 -18.13 31.55 -3.29
C GLN A 235 -18.43 32.15 -4.66
N ASP A 236 -18.00 31.48 -5.74
CA ASP A 236 -18.34 31.90 -7.10
C ASP A 236 -19.84 31.80 -7.37
N LEU A 237 -20.49 30.72 -6.91
CA LEU A 237 -21.93 30.58 -7.03
C LEU A 237 -22.70 31.59 -6.19
N TYR A 238 -22.25 31.89 -4.98
CA TYR A 238 -22.82 32.92 -4.14
C TYR A 238 -22.84 34.25 -4.90
N ARG A 239 -21.69 34.64 -5.49
CA ARG A 239 -21.58 35.86 -6.29
C ARG A 239 -22.55 35.89 -7.48
N LEU A 240 -22.77 34.76 -8.14
CA LEU A 240 -23.75 34.66 -9.25
C LEU A 240 -25.20 34.72 -8.75
N ALA A 241 -25.48 34.09 -7.61
CA ALA A 241 -26.79 34.07 -6.97
C ALA A 241 -27.17 35.42 -6.34
N SER A 242 -26.18 36.22 -5.92
CA SER A 242 -26.36 37.58 -5.40
C SER A 242 -26.33 38.67 -6.48
N SER A 243 -26.37 38.31 -7.77
CA SER A 243 -26.43 39.30 -8.84
C SER A 243 -27.76 40.07 -8.77
N ASP A 244 -27.71 41.38 -9.05
CA ASP A 244 -28.89 42.25 -9.15
C ASP A 244 -29.41 42.39 -10.60
N ASP A 245 -28.88 41.60 -11.54
CA ASP A 245 -29.34 41.60 -12.93
C ASP A 245 -30.57 40.70 -13.07
N PHE A 246 -31.72 41.28 -13.41
CA PHE A 246 -32.99 40.58 -13.61
C PHE A 246 -33.48 40.64 -15.06
N GLY A 247 -32.69 41.20 -15.98
CA GLY A 247 -33.11 41.45 -17.36
C GLY A 247 -33.90 42.75 -17.53
N HIS A 248 -34.06 43.16 -18.78
CA HIS A 248 -34.75 44.40 -19.17
C HIS A 248 -35.98 44.16 -20.05
N ASP A 249 -36.27 42.91 -20.39
CA ASP A 249 -37.40 42.50 -21.22
C ASP A 249 -37.75 41.02 -20.94
N ASP A 250 -38.92 40.58 -21.39
CA ASP A 250 -39.42 39.20 -21.24
C ASP A 250 -38.37 38.17 -21.71
N HIS A 251 -37.74 38.40 -22.86
CA HIS A 251 -36.76 37.49 -23.41
C HIS A 251 -35.47 37.39 -22.56
N SER A 252 -34.89 38.51 -22.11
CA SER A 252 -33.67 38.50 -21.28
C SER A 252 -33.94 37.93 -19.88
N SER A 253 -35.04 38.30 -19.24
CA SER A 253 -35.44 37.76 -17.93
C SER A 253 -35.67 36.26 -17.98
N LEU A 254 -36.32 35.76 -19.03
CA LEU A 254 -36.54 34.34 -19.26
C LEU A 254 -35.23 33.58 -19.52
N ALA A 255 -34.29 34.18 -20.27
CA ALA A 255 -32.96 33.59 -20.49
C ALA A 255 -32.16 33.49 -19.19
N LEU A 256 -32.19 34.52 -18.34
CA LEU A 256 -31.56 34.52 -17.02
C LEU A 256 -32.17 33.46 -16.11
N LEU A 257 -33.50 33.33 -16.09
CA LEU A 257 -34.21 32.33 -15.30
C LEU A 257 -33.81 30.90 -15.71
N ARG A 258 -33.72 30.61 -17.01
CA ARG A 258 -33.24 29.31 -17.52
C ARG A 258 -31.81 29.00 -17.09
N ARG A 259 -30.92 30.00 -17.17
CA ARG A 259 -29.52 29.85 -16.71
C ARG A 259 -29.47 29.58 -15.21
N HIS A 260 -30.30 30.28 -14.44
CA HIS A 260 -30.39 30.12 -12.98
C HIS A 260 -30.92 28.74 -12.58
N GLN A 261 -31.90 28.20 -13.31
CA GLN A 261 -32.36 26.82 -13.11
C GLN A 261 -31.24 25.79 -13.30
N SER A 262 -30.35 26.00 -14.29
CA SER A 262 -29.18 25.13 -14.46
C SER A 262 -28.22 25.22 -13.27
N LEU A 263 -28.04 26.41 -12.69
CA LEU A 263 -27.25 26.62 -11.49
C LEU A 263 -27.84 25.84 -10.30
N LEU A 264 -29.15 25.96 -10.06
CA LEU A 264 -29.84 25.21 -8.99
C LEU A 264 -29.71 23.70 -9.15
N GLN A 265 -29.79 23.18 -10.37
CA GLN A 265 -29.56 21.76 -10.64
C GLN A 265 -28.12 21.34 -10.33
N GLN A 266 -27.14 22.21 -10.54
CA GLN A 266 -25.75 21.94 -10.17
C GLN A 266 -25.57 21.95 -8.65
N LEU A 267 -26.20 22.88 -7.93
CA LEU A 267 -26.22 22.90 -6.46
C LEU A 267 -26.79 21.60 -5.87
N GLU A 268 -27.92 21.13 -6.37
CA GLU A 268 -28.52 19.89 -5.87
C GLU A 268 -27.61 18.67 -6.09
N LYS A 269 -26.89 18.62 -7.23
CA LYS A 269 -25.90 17.57 -7.49
C LYS A 269 -24.73 17.61 -6.50
N GLN A 270 -24.27 18.81 -6.10
CA GLN A 270 -23.15 18.97 -5.17
C GLN A 270 -23.51 18.64 -3.72
N ARG A 271 -24.80 18.59 -3.38
CA ARG A 271 -25.27 18.14 -2.05
C ARG A 271 -24.76 16.73 -1.69
N GLY A 272 -24.70 15.83 -2.68
CA GLY A 272 -24.16 14.48 -2.50
C GLY A 272 -22.64 14.50 -2.21
N ALA A 273 -21.90 15.38 -2.87
CA ALA A 273 -20.46 15.53 -2.65
C ALA A 273 -20.15 16.02 -1.22
N LEU A 274 -20.92 16.99 -0.70
CA LEU A 274 -20.81 17.44 0.70
C LEU A 274 -21.06 16.32 1.71
N THR A 275 -22.12 15.55 1.48
CA THR A 275 -22.44 14.40 2.34
C THR A 275 -21.30 13.38 2.32
N GLY A 276 -20.77 13.07 1.14
CA GLY A 276 -19.62 12.19 0.97
C GLY A 276 -18.35 12.73 1.65
N LEU A 277 -18.10 14.03 1.60
CA LEU A 277 -16.96 14.67 2.28
C LEU A 277 -17.07 14.51 3.79
N ARG A 278 -18.25 14.72 4.36
CA ARG A 278 -18.53 14.53 5.80
C ARG A 278 -18.32 13.08 6.24
N GLU A 279 -18.82 12.11 5.48
CA GLU A 279 -18.62 10.69 5.75
C GLU A 279 -17.14 10.30 5.70
N GLN A 280 -16.39 10.83 4.73
CA GLN A 280 -14.95 10.60 4.63
C GLN A 280 -14.19 11.16 5.83
N VAL A 281 -14.50 12.39 6.28
CA VAL A 281 -13.91 12.95 7.50
C VAL A 281 -14.19 12.08 8.73
N ALA A 282 -15.43 11.58 8.87
CA ALA A 282 -15.78 10.66 9.94
C ALA A 282 -14.98 9.35 9.88
N SER A 283 -14.79 8.79 8.69
CA SER A 283 -13.99 7.57 8.47
C SER A 283 -12.50 7.76 8.82
N VAL A 284 -11.95 8.93 8.48
CA VAL A 284 -10.56 9.29 8.78
C VAL A 284 -10.41 9.51 10.28
N SER A 285 -11.34 10.24 10.91
CA SER A 285 -11.38 10.44 12.36
C SER A 285 -11.42 9.12 13.14
N ALA A 286 -12.30 8.19 12.73
CA ALA A 286 -12.37 6.84 13.31
C ALA A 286 -11.05 6.07 13.14
N SER A 287 -10.38 6.24 12.00
CA SER A 287 -9.07 5.64 11.73
C SER A 287 -7.98 6.19 12.65
N PHE A 288 -8.03 7.46 13.07
CA PHE A 288 -7.09 8.02 14.05
C PHE A 288 -7.38 7.52 15.47
N SER A 289 -8.66 7.40 15.85
CA SER A 289 -9.09 6.95 17.18
C SER A 289 -8.80 5.46 17.45
N SER A 290 -8.93 4.59 16.44
CA SER A 290 -8.85 3.13 16.60
C SER A 290 -7.42 2.57 16.69
N THR A 291 -6.38 3.41 16.62
CA THR A 291 -5.00 2.97 16.84
C THR A 291 -4.52 3.36 18.24
N PRO A 292 -4.32 2.39 19.16
CA PRO A 292 -3.64 2.69 20.41
C PRO A 292 -2.24 3.21 20.09
N THR A 293 -1.90 4.34 20.69
CA THR A 293 -0.62 5.05 20.58
C THR A 293 0.50 4.22 21.22
N LEU A 294 0.93 3.16 20.54
CA LEU A 294 2.17 2.43 20.84
C LEU A 294 3.39 3.06 20.14
N SER A 295 3.23 4.26 19.59
CA SER A 295 4.28 5.04 18.93
C SER A 295 5.20 5.67 19.98
N ALA A 296 6.52 5.49 19.79
CA ALA A 296 7.59 6.04 20.62
C ALA A 296 7.66 7.58 20.69
N SER A 297 6.79 8.29 19.94
CA SER A 297 6.67 9.75 20.03
C SER A 297 5.28 10.14 20.57
N PRO A 298 5.18 10.66 21.80
CA PRO A 298 3.91 11.06 22.42
C PRO A 298 3.23 12.26 21.74
N GLY A 299 3.89 12.97 20.82
CA GLY A 299 3.34 14.16 20.13
C GLY A 299 2.70 13.90 18.75
N ALA A 300 3.06 12.81 18.06
CA ALA A 300 2.63 12.58 16.68
C ALA A 300 1.12 12.25 16.55
N GLY A 301 0.51 11.68 17.60
CA GLY A 301 -0.92 11.41 17.65
C GLY A 301 -1.76 12.68 17.79
N LEU A 302 -1.27 13.66 18.57
CA LEU A 302 -1.96 14.92 18.81
C LEU A 302 -2.01 15.78 17.54
N GLN A 303 -0.90 15.86 16.81
CA GLN A 303 -0.82 16.64 15.56
C GLN A 303 -1.74 16.10 14.46
N GLY A 304 -1.89 14.77 14.36
CA GLY A 304 -2.83 14.15 13.42
C GLY A 304 -4.28 14.43 13.78
N GLN A 305 -4.61 14.43 15.08
CA GLN A 305 -5.96 14.67 15.57
C GLN A 305 -6.36 16.15 15.45
N GLU A 306 -5.41 17.07 15.67
CA GLU A 306 -5.59 18.50 15.40
C GLU A 306 -5.88 18.77 13.92
N ALA A 307 -5.12 18.15 13.01
CA ALA A 307 -5.36 18.27 11.57
C ALA A 307 -6.74 17.71 11.14
N VAL A 308 -7.23 16.64 11.79
CA VAL A 308 -8.60 16.14 11.57
C VAL A 308 -9.63 17.19 12.00
N VAL A 309 -9.41 17.85 13.14
CA VAL A 309 -10.30 18.90 13.64
C VAL A 309 -10.30 20.11 12.69
N GLU A 310 -9.15 20.53 12.18
CA GLU A 310 -9.04 21.62 11.21
C GLU A 310 -9.84 21.32 9.93
N VAL A 311 -9.67 20.12 9.36
CA VAL A 311 -10.46 19.68 8.19
C VAL A 311 -11.95 19.61 8.54
N GLN A 312 -12.32 19.11 9.71
CA GLN A 312 -13.72 19.05 10.14
C GLN A 312 -14.36 20.43 10.26
N VAL A 313 -13.66 21.42 10.82
CA VAL A 313 -14.10 22.81 10.88
C VAL A 313 -14.31 23.35 9.46
N ARG A 314 -13.35 23.13 8.57
CA ARG A 314 -13.45 23.57 7.18
C ARG A 314 -14.66 22.98 6.46
N VAL A 315 -14.95 21.69 6.65
CA VAL A 315 -16.13 21.05 6.07
C VAL A 315 -17.41 21.70 6.60
N VAL A 316 -17.50 22.02 7.90
CA VAL A 316 -18.66 22.72 8.47
C VAL A 316 -18.82 24.12 7.89
N GLU A 317 -17.74 24.87 7.70
CA GLU A 317 -17.78 26.19 7.04
C GLU A 317 -18.33 26.08 5.60
N VAL A 318 -17.91 25.05 4.86
CA VAL A 318 -18.39 24.80 3.48
C VAL A 318 -19.87 24.39 3.50
N GLU A 319 -20.31 23.57 4.45
CA GLU A 319 -21.72 23.20 4.63
C GLU A 319 -22.60 24.42 4.95
N GLN A 320 -22.12 25.34 5.80
CA GLN A 320 -22.82 26.59 6.11
C GLN A 320 -22.93 27.48 4.87
N LEU A 321 -21.82 27.69 4.17
CA LEU A 321 -21.80 28.47 2.92
C LEU A 321 -22.73 27.85 1.87
N PHE A 322 -22.80 26.53 1.77
CA PHE A 322 -23.75 25.86 0.88
C PHE A 322 -25.20 26.21 1.22
N GLY A 323 -25.55 26.20 2.52
CA GLY A 323 -26.88 26.62 2.98
C GLY A 323 -27.19 28.06 2.58
N GLU A 324 -26.26 28.99 2.82
CA GLU A 324 -26.40 30.40 2.44
C GLU A 324 -26.58 30.57 0.93
N VAL A 325 -25.79 29.87 0.12
CA VAL A 325 -25.90 29.90 -1.35
C VAL A 325 -27.27 29.38 -1.80
N VAL A 326 -27.77 28.31 -1.20
CA VAL A 326 -29.10 27.78 -1.52
C VAL A 326 -30.19 28.81 -1.22
N GLU A 327 -30.15 29.44 -0.05
CA GLU A 327 -31.14 30.47 0.34
C GLU A 327 -31.13 31.65 -0.63
N VAL A 328 -29.95 32.21 -0.91
CA VAL A 328 -29.80 33.34 -1.84
C VAL A 328 -30.22 32.95 -3.26
N ALA A 329 -29.88 31.74 -3.71
CA ALA A 329 -30.27 31.26 -5.03
C ALA A 329 -31.79 31.07 -5.15
N LEU A 330 -32.46 30.57 -4.12
CA LEU A 330 -33.93 30.45 -4.12
C LEU A 330 -34.60 31.81 -4.13
N LEU A 331 -34.09 32.77 -3.35
CA LEU A 331 -34.59 34.15 -3.41
C LEU A 331 -34.43 34.72 -4.82
N ARG A 332 -33.23 34.66 -5.42
CA ARG A 332 -33.01 35.15 -6.79
C ARG A 332 -33.92 34.46 -7.81
N GLN A 333 -34.23 33.17 -7.64
CA GLN A 333 -35.18 32.47 -8.49
C GLN A 333 -36.56 33.14 -8.44
N GLN A 334 -37.06 33.46 -7.25
CA GLN A 334 -38.33 34.15 -7.09
C GLN A 334 -38.30 35.52 -7.76
N TRP A 335 -37.27 36.34 -7.47
CA TRP A 335 -37.14 37.67 -8.07
C TRP A 335 -37.07 37.65 -9.60
N LEU A 336 -36.38 36.66 -10.19
CA LEU A 336 -36.35 36.48 -11.65
C LEU A 336 -37.71 36.07 -12.22
N GLN A 337 -38.51 35.27 -11.48
CA GLN A 337 -39.87 34.91 -11.87
C GLN A 337 -40.80 36.12 -11.80
N ASP A 338 -40.68 36.93 -10.75
CA ASP A 338 -41.50 38.13 -10.57
C ASP A 338 -41.18 39.18 -11.64
N ALA A 339 -39.89 39.41 -11.93
CA ALA A 339 -39.47 40.31 -13.01
C ALA A 339 -40.03 39.85 -14.37
N LEU A 340 -39.97 38.55 -14.65
CA LEU A 340 -40.54 37.96 -15.86
C LEU A 340 -42.06 38.19 -15.95
N ALA A 341 -42.78 37.93 -14.86
CA ALA A 341 -44.23 38.14 -14.80
C ALA A 341 -44.61 39.61 -15.04
N VAL A 342 -43.84 40.57 -14.50
CA VAL A 342 -44.08 42.00 -14.75
C VAL A 342 -43.91 42.35 -16.23
N TYR A 343 -42.84 41.89 -16.88
CA TYR A 343 -42.64 42.15 -18.32
C TYR A 343 -43.71 41.49 -19.20
N GLN A 344 -44.13 40.27 -18.84
CA GLN A 344 -45.22 39.58 -19.55
C GLN A 344 -46.53 40.33 -19.40
N MET A 345 -46.88 40.72 -18.17
CA MET A 345 -48.07 41.49 -17.85
C MET A 345 -48.12 42.80 -18.65
N PHE A 346 -47.06 43.62 -18.63
CA PHE A 346 -47.02 44.86 -19.40
C PHE A 346 -47.13 44.61 -20.92
N GLY A 347 -46.51 43.54 -21.43
CA GLY A 347 -46.64 43.15 -22.84
C GLY A 347 -48.08 42.75 -23.20
N GLN A 348 -48.77 42.03 -22.32
CA GLN A 348 -50.18 41.65 -22.52
C GLN A 348 -51.09 42.87 -22.44
N VAL A 349 -50.91 43.76 -21.45
CA VAL A 349 -51.68 45.00 -21.32
C VAL A 349 -51.54 45.85 -22.57
N HIS A 350 -50.31 46.11 -23.02
CA HIS A 350 -50.08 46.94 -24.20
C HIS A 350 -50.75 46.35 -25.46
N ALA A 351 -50.70 45.04 -25.63
CA ALA A 351 -51.35 44.39 -26.76
C ALA A 351 -52.89 44.40 -26.66
N CYS A 352 -53.46 44.39 -25.46
CA CYS A 352 -54.90 44.62 -25.26
C CYS A 352 -55.29 46.07 -25.56
N GLU A 353 -54.50 47.05 -25.10
CA GLU A 353 -54.72 48.48 -25.36
C GLU A 353 -54.70 48.79 -26.86
N VAL A 354 -53.68 48.32 -27.60
CA VAL A 354 -53.59 48.52 -29.05
C VAL A 354 -54.79 47.92 -29.78
N TRP A 355 -55.23 46.72 -29.37
CA TRP A 355 -56.42 46.11 -29.96
C TRP A 355 -57.70 46.90 -29.65
N LEU A 356 -57.88 47.33 -28.39
CA LEU A 356 -59.03 48.14 -27.98
C LEU A 356 -59.09 49.46 -28.74
N GLU A 357 -57.95 50.16 -28.88
CA GLU A 357 -57.85 51.39 -29.67
C GLU A 357 -58.19 51.16 -31.15
N GLU A 358 -57.68 50.09 -31.75
CA GLU A 358 -58.00 49.73 -33.14
C GLU A 358 -59.51 49.48 -33.31
N LYS A 359 -60.13 48.71 -32.41
CA LYS A 359 -61.56 48.40 -32.50
C LYS A 359 -62.46 49.59 -32.20
N GLU A 360 -62.09 50.45 -31.27
CA GLU A 360 -62.82 51.70 -31.03
C GLU A 360 -62.80 52.62 -32.25
N GLN A 361 -61.63 52.79 -32.87
CA GLN A 361 -61.51 53.57 -34.11
C GLN A 361 -62.36 52.95 -35.23
N TRP A 362 -62.35 51.62 -35.35
CA TRP A 362 -63.19 50.92 -36.31
C TRP A 362 -64.69 51.16 -36.06
N LEU A 363 -65.15 51.04 -34.80
CA LEU A 363 -66.54 51.27 -34.42
C LEU A 363 -66.98 52.73 -34.63
N GLN A 364 -66.11 53.70 -34.33
CA GLN A 364 -66.38 55.12 -34.55
C GLN A 364 -66.47 55.49 -36.02
N ALA A 365 -65.66 54.86 -36.87
CA ALA A 365 -65.67 55.06 -38.32
C ALA A 365 -66.80 54.29 -39.03
N MET A 366 -67.56 53.46 -38.31
CA MET A 366 -68.57 52.58 -38.90
C MET A 366 -69.85 53.35 -39.24
N GLU A 367 -70.21 53.38 -40.53
CA GLU A 367 -71.47 53.97 -41.00
C GLU A 367 -72.55 52.90 -41.19
N LEU A 368 -73.82 53.23 -40.93
CA LEU A 368 -74.92 52.28 -41.15
C LEU A 368 -75.10 51.99 -42.65
N PRO A 369 -74.96 50.72 -43.09
CA PRO A 369 -75.14 50.36 -44.50
C PRO A 369 -76.60 50.55 -44.93
N GLN A 370 -76.77 51.01 -46.17
CA GLN A 370 -78.09 51.22 -46.77
C GLN A 370 -78.54 50.04 -47.63
N GLN A 371 -77.59 49.19 -48.05
CA GLN A 371 -77.84 48.00 -48.86
C GLN A 371 -77.77 46.72 -48.02
N LEU A 372 -78.57 45.71 -48.39
CA LEU A 372 -78.62 44.43 -47.69
C LEU A 372 -77.27 43.70 -47.74
N ASP A 373 -76.65 43.65 -48.92
CA ASP A 373 -75.37 42.95 -49.11
C ASP A 373 -74.26 43.58 -48.24
N GLU A 374 -74.24 44.92 -48.11
CA GLU A 374 -73.33 45.64 -47.23
C GLU A 374 -73.63 45.35 -45.74
N ALA A 375 -74.91 45.23 -45.38
CA ALA A 375 -75.33 44.88 -44.02
C ALA A 375 -74.91 43.45 -43.62
N GLU A 376 -74.98 42.48 -44.53
CA GLU A 376 -74.52 41.10 -44.28
C GLU A 376 -73.00 41.05 -44.05
N VAL A 377 -72.22 41.80 -44.83
CA VAL A 377 -70.76 41.92 -44.64
C VAL A 377 -70.45 42.50 -43.26
N VAL A 378 -71.16 43.55 -42.87
CA VAL A 378 -71.00 44.17 -41.55
C VAL A 378 -71.35 43.19 -40.44
N GLN A 379 -72.44 42.43 -40.58
CA GLN A 379 -72.82 41.42 -39.61
C GLN A 379 -71.72 40.37 -39.40
N HIS A 380 -71.14 39.83 -40.48
CA HIS A 380 -70.03 38.86 -40.36
C HIS A 380 -68.80 39.48 -39.67
N ARG A 381 -68.53 40.77 -39.86
CA ARG A 381 -67.45 41.47 -39.14
C ARG A 381 -67.74 41.57 -37.64
N PHE A 382 -68.99 41.79 -37.24
CA PHE A 382 -69.39 41.77 -35.83
C PHE A 382 -69.27 40.37 -35.22
N GLU A 383 -69.63 39.31 -35.95
CA GLU A 383 -69.44 37.93 -35.48
C GLU A 383 -67.95 37.60 -35.27
N SER A 384 -67.06 38.09 -36.13
CA SER A 384 -65.60 38.01 -35.93
C SER A 384 -65.15 38.83 -34.73
N LEU A 385 -65.70 40.04 -34.55
CA LEU A 385 -65.40 40.88 -33.39
C LEU A 385 -65.77 40.19 -32.08
N ASP A 386 -66.93 39.52 -32.00
CA ASP A 386 -67.33 38.76 -30.81
C ASP A 386 -66.31 37.66 -30.46
N GLN A 387 -65.77 36.96 -31.46
CA GLN A 387 -64.72 35.95 -31.23
C GLN A 387 -63.43 36.59 -30.71
N GLU A 388 -63.01 37.70 -31.31
CA GLU A 388 -61.83 38.45 -30.87
C GLU A 388 -62.01 39.03 -29.46
N MET A 389 -63.18 39.56 -29.13
CA MET A 389 -63.54 40.05 -27.79
C MET A 389 -63.42 38.94 -26.75
N ASN A 390 -63.91 37.74 -27.04
CA ASN A 390 -63.76 36.59 -26.14
C ASN A 390 -62.29 36.21 -25.94
N SER A 391 -61.46 36.30 -26.99
CA SER A 391 -60.02 36.05 -26.87
C SER A 391 -59.31 37.09 -26.02
N VAL A 392 -59.63 38.39 -26.20
CA VAL A 392 -59.04 39.48 -25.41
C VAL A 392 -59.51 39.43 -23.96
N MET A 393 -60.78 39.08 -23.71
CA MET A 393 -61.29 38.83 -22.37
C MET A 393 -60.47 37.76 -21.64
N GLY A 394 -60.13 36.66 -22.32
CA GLY A 394 -59.22 35.64 -21.78
C GLY A 394 -57.87 36.22 -21.34
N ARG A 395 -57.25 37.04 -22.20
CA ARG A 395 -55.95 37.68 -21.89
C ARG A 395 -56.05 38.69 -20.74
N ILE A 396 -57.15 39.44 -20.64
CA ILE A 396 -57.39 40.37 -19.52
C ILE A 396 -57.53 39.58 -18.20
N LEU A 397 -58.20 38.43 -18.23
CA LEU A 397 -58.27 37.55 -17.06
C LEU A 397 -56.89 37.02 -16.66
N ASP A 398 -56.06 36.63 -17.61
CA ASP A 398 -54.68 36.18 -17.36
C ASP A 398 -53.84 37.31 -16.74
N VAL A 399 -53.89 38.53 -17.30
CA VAL A 399 -53.27 39.75 -16.73
C VAL A 399 -53.74 39.99 -15.31
N ASN A 400 -55.05 39.90 -15.07
CA ASN A 400 -55.61 40.10 -13.74
C ASN A 400 -55.10 39.06 -12.75
N GLN A 401 -54.91 37.81 -13.18
CA GLN A 401 -54.34 36.75 -12.36
C GLN A 401 -52.86 36.98 -12.07
N GLU A 402 -52.06 37.38 -13.06
CA GLU A 402 -50.64 37.73 -12.88
C GLU A 402 -50.46 38.89 -11.90
N VAL A 403 -51.28 39.93 -12.03
CA VAL A 403 -51.29 41.09 -11.11
C VAL A 403 -51.57 40.64 -9.68
N GLN A 404 -52.60 39.80 -9.46
CA GLN A 404 -52.91 39.32 -8.10
C GLN A 404 -51.76 38.51 -7.51
N GLN A 405 -51.10 37.65 -8.29
CA GLN A 405 -49.92 36.91 -7.83
C GLN A 405 -48.77 37.84 -7.41
N LEU A 406 -48.51 38.89 -8.19
CA LEU A 406 -47.48 39.89 -7.88
C LEU A 406 -47.81 40.70 -6.61
N LEU A 407 -49.10 41.02 -6.40
CA LEU A 407 -49.58 41.74 -5.22
C LEU A 407 -49.48 40.87 -3.96
N ASP A 408 -49.93 39.62 -4.03
CA ASP A 408 -49.83 38.64 -2.93
C ASP A 408 -48.37 38.35 -2.56
N GLY A 409 -47.47 38.39 -3.56
CA GLY A 409 -46.03 38.28 -3.38
C GLY A 409 -45.34 39.53 -2.82
N GLY A 410 -46.05 40.67 -2.73
CA GLY A 410 -45.50 41.92 -2.19
C GLY A 410 -44.46 42.59 -3.10
N HIS A 411 -44.62 42.47 -4.42
CA HIS A 411 -43.69 43.03 -5.40
C HIS A 411 -43.50 44.56 -5.23
N PRO A 412 -42.29 45.12 -5.38
CA PRO A 412 -42.04 46.56 -5.17
C PRO A 412 -42.88 47.48 -6.08
N SER A 413 -43.18 47.06 -7.31
CA SER A 413 -44.02 47.83 -8.26
C SER A 413 -45.53 47.56 -8.09
N SER A 414 -45.98 47.08 -6.94
CA SER A 414 -47.39 46.73 -6.69
C SER A 414 -48.38 47.87 -7.03
N GLU A 415 -48.01 49.12 -6.78
CA GLU A 415 -48.87 50.28 -7.08
C GLU A 415 -49.04 50.50 -8.59
N GLU A 416 -47.94 50.43 -9.34
CA GLU A 416 -47.94 50.59 -10.81
C GLU A 416 -48.71 49.46 -11.49
N VAL A 417 -48.46 48.22 -11.05
CA VAL A 417 -49.13 47.02 -11.57
C VAL A 417 -50.64 47.09 -11.32
N ARG A 418 -51.07 47.54 -10.12
CA ARG A 418 -52.49 47.73 -9.80
C ARG A 418 -53.13 48.85 -10.62
N ALA A 419 -52.45 50.00 -10.76
CA ALA A 419 -52.96 51.11 -11.57
C ALA A 419 -53.15 50.71 -13.04
N CYS A 420 -52.22 49.91 -13.58
CA CYS A 420 -52.30 49.38 -14.93
C CYS A 420 -53.50 48.41 -15.10
N GLN A 421 -53.69 47.51 -14.13
CA GLN A 421 -54.87 46.64 -14.06
C GLN A 421 -56.18 47.44 -14.02
N ASP A 422 -56.27 48.45 -13.15
CA ASP A 422 -57.48 49.27 -13.00
C ASP A 422 -57.78 50.04 -14.28
N HIS A 423 -56.75 50.56 -14.96
CA HIS A 423 -56.89 51.22 -16.25
C HIS A 423 -57.44 50.27 -17.32
N LEU A 424 -56.81 49.11 -17.49
CA LEU A 424 -57.23 48.12 -18.49
C LEU A 424 -58.65 47.60 -18.25
N ASN A 425 -59.03 47.36 -16.99
CA ASN A 425 -60.39 46.90 -16.64
C ASN A 425 -61.45 48.00 -16.78
N SER A 426 -61.06 49.27 -16.78
CA SER A 426 -62.00 50.40 -16.99
C SER A 426 -62.33 50.66 -18.45
N ARG A 427 -61.46 50.17 -19.35
CA ARG A 427 -61.57 50.27 -20.80
C ARG A 427 -62.44 49.16 -21.34
#